data_AF-A0A063ZEI9-F1
#
_entry.id   AF-A0A063ZEI9-F1
#
_cell.length_a   1.000
_cell.length_b   1.000
_cell.length_c   1.000
_cell.angle_alpha   90.00
_cell.angle_beta   90.00
_cell.angle_gamma   90.00
#
_symmetry.space_group_name_H-M   'P 1'
#
loop_
_entity.id
_entity.type
_entity.pdbx_description
1 polymer ?
#
loop_
_entity_poly.entity_id
_entity_poly.type
_entity_poly.pdbx_seq_one_letter_code
_entity_poly.pdbx_strand_id
1 'polypeptide(L)'
;MNGSRLRYRVEVLGDRGGIERYGPFNAQKAREFFEVEESLGGTARIARLEEGIRETWKVIAECGDWGGDGRESYGVQSTKAPQ
;
A
#
# COMPACT_ATOMS: atom_id res chain seq x y z
N MET A 1 7.35 22.12 13.62
CA MET A 1 6.73 21.54 12.41
C MET A 1 7.70 20.52 11.85
N ASN A 2 7.41 19.22 12.00
CA ASN A 2 8.33 18.14 11.65
C ASN A 2 8.39 17.97 10.13
N GLY A 3 9.46 18.47 9.52
CA GLY A 3 9.76 18.31 8.12
C GLY A 3 9.88 16.82 7.72
N SER A 4 9.23 16.50 6.61
CA SER A 4 9.68 15.51 5.64
C SER A 4 9.73 14.05 6.11
N ARG A 5 8.59 13.37 5.99
CA ARG A 5 8.59 11.90 5.81
C ARG A 5 7.81 11.52 4.57
N LEU A 6 8.16 12.13 3.43
CA LEU A 6 7.77 11.62 2.11
C LEU A 6 8.45 10.26 1.91
N ARG A 7 7.97 9.26 2.64
CA ARG A 7 8.51 7.90 2.72
C ARG A 7 7.47 6.89 2.28
N TYR A 8 6.32 7.35 1.81
CA TYR A 8 5.26 6.47 1.36
C TYR A 8 5.22 6.53 -0.16
N ARG A 9 4.97 5.40 -0.81
CA ARG A 9 4.63 5.32 -2.22
C ARG A 9 3.39 4.46 -2.34
N VAL A 10 2.52 4.80 -3.28
CA VAL A 10 1.41 3.93 -3.67
C VAL A 10 1.82 3.23 -4.95
N GLU A 11 1.72 1.91 -4.96
CA GLU A 11 1.86 1.11 -6.17
C GLU A 11 0.46 0.69 -6.61
N VAL A 12 0.13 0.90 -7.88
CA VAL A 12 -1.15 0.52 -8.48
C VAL A 12 -0.86 -0.48 -9.58
N LEU A 13 -1.56 -1.60 -9.58
CA LEU A 13 -1.54 -2.58 -10.64
C LEU A 13 -2.57 -2.17 -11.69
N GLY A 14 -2.10 -1.73 -12.85
CA GLY A 14 -2.98 -1.42 -13.99
C GLY A 14 -3.40 -2.68 -14.73
N ASP A 15 -4.51 -2.60 -15.47
CA ASP A 15 -5.10 -3.70 -16.26
C ASP A 15 -4.15 -4.37 -17.27
N ARG A 16 -3.06 -3.69 -17.64
CA ARG A 16 -2.04 -4.23 -18.57
C ARG A 16 -0.91 -5.00 -17.86
N GLY A 17 -1.03 -5.25 -16.56
CA GLY A 17 -0.01 -5.91 -15.73
C GLY A 17 1.19 -5.01 -15.38
N GLY A 18 1.08 -3.71 -15.66
CA GLY A 18 2.07 -2.72 -15.27
C GLY A 18 1.85 -2.24 -13.83
N ILE A 19 2.93 -2.11 -13.06
CA ILE A 19 2.88 -1.51 -11.71
C ILE A 19 3.25 -0.04 -11.83
N GLU A 20 2.25 0.83 -11.70
CA GLU A 20 2.43 2.28 -11.60
C GLU A 20 2.83 2.64 -10.17
N ARG A 21 3.85 3.50 -10.02
CA ARG A 21 4.38 3.88 -8.71
C ARG A 21 4.22 5.38 -8.51
N TYR A 22 3.37 5.75 -7.57
CA TYR A 22 3.07 7.13 -7.23
C TYR A 22 3.76 7.49 -5.93
N GLY A 23 4.51 8.60 -5.93
CA GLY A 23 5.19 9.11 -4.75
C GLY A 23 6.47 9.85 -5.09
N PRO A 24 7.27 10.21 -4.06
CA PRO A 24 7.04 9.91 -2.64
C PRO A 24 6.00 10.84 -1.98
N PHE A 25 5.15 10.27 -1.12
CA PHE A 25 4.06 10.90 -0.39
C PHE A 25 4.27 10.84 1.13
N ASN A 26 3.55 11.69 1.86
CA ASN A 26 3.39 11.56 3.30
C ASN A 26 2.34 10.47 3.62
N ALA A 27 2.24 10.08 4.90
CA ALA A 27 1.33 9.01 5.34
C ALA A 27 -0.16 9.31 5.02
N GLN A 28 -0.59 10.57 5.19
CA GLN A 28 -1.96 11.00 4.97
C GLN A 28 -2.32 10.92 3.48
N LYS A 29 -1.50 11.54 2.63
CA LYS A 29 -1.72 11.60 1.18
C LYS A 29 -1.60 10.23 0.51
N ALA A 30 -0.69 9.36 0.97
CA ALA A 30 -0.63 7.99 0.49
C ALA A 30 -1.91 7.21 0.82
N ARG A 31 -2.48 7.44 2.00
CA ARG A 31 -3.74 6.81 2.42
C ARG A 31 -4.93 7.35 1.63
N GLU A 32 -5.02 8.66 1.44
CA GLU A 32 -6.06 9.27 0.60
C GLU A 32 -6.03 8.74 -0.83
N PHE A 33 -4.85 8.66 -1.44
CA PHE A 33 -4.70 8.13 -2.80
C PHE A 33 -5.09 6.65 -2.87
N PHE A 34 -4.64 5.85 -1.89
CA PHE A 34 -4.99 4.44 -1.83
C PHE A 34 -6.50 4.21 -1.68
N GLU A 35 -7.18 5.00 -0.85
CA GLU A 35 -8.63 4.90 -0.65
C GLU A 35 -9.41 5.25 -1.93
N VAL A 36 -8.91 6.20 -2.73
CA VAL A 36 -9.47 6.50 -4.05
C VAL A 36 -9.33 5.31 -4.99
N GLU A 37 -8.14 4.71 -5.10
CA GLU A 37 -7.91 3.56 -5.98
C GLU A 37 -8.73 2.34 -5.56
N GLU A 38 -8.80 2.06 -4.25
CA GLU A 38 -9.67 1.01 -3.69
C GLU A 38 -11.15 1.26 -4.03
N SER A 39 -11.62 2.50 -3.89
CA SER A 39 -13.01 2.85 -4.22
C SER A 39 -13.33 2.74 -5.71
N LEU A 40 -12.31 2.85 -6.57
CA LEU A 40 -12.44 2.62 -8.02
C LEU A 40 -12.41 1.12 -8.38
N GLY A 41 -12.21 0.23 -7.41
CA GLY A 41 -12.05 -1.20 -7.62
C GLY A 41 -10.69 -1.58 -8.19
N GLY A 42 -9.72 -0.67 -8.11
CA GLY A 42 -8.34 -0.89 -8.55
C GLY A 42 -7.56 -1.76 -7.57
N THR A 43 -6.44 -2.30 -8.03
CA THR A 43 -5.51 -3.06 -7.20
C THR A 43 -4.36 -2.14 -6.80
N ALA A 44 -4.32 -1.73 -5.52
CA ALA A 44 -3.39 -0.72 -5.01
C ALA A 44 -2.68 -1.23 -3.75
N ARG A 45 -1.49 -0.69 -3.44
CA ARG A 45 -0.79 -0.96 -2.17
C ARG A 45 0.07 0.21 -1.74
N ILE A 46 0.18 0.42 -0.44
CA ILE A 46 1.04 1.45 0.15
C ILE A 46 2.33 0.79 0.62
N ALA A 47 3.46 1.26 0.11
CA ALA A 47 4.79 0.89 0.60
C ALA A 47 5.44 2.06 1.33
N ARG A 48 6.03 1.76 2.49
CA ARG A 48 6.77 2.69 3.33
C ARG A 48 8.27 2.41 3.23
N LEU A 49 9.05 3.43 2.92
CA LEU A 49 10.49 3.45 2.98
C LEU A 49 10.93 3.42 4.44
N GLU A 50 11.59 2.33 4.80
CA GLU A 50 12.24 2.14 6.09
C GLU A 50 13.74 2.40 5.90
N GLU A 51 14.23 3.44 6.56
CA GLU A 51 15.65 3.78 6.59
C GLU A 51 16.29 2.98 7.74
N GLY A 52 16.82 1.80 7.41
CA GLY A 52 17.61 0.95 8.30
C GLY A 52 19.04 0.77 7.79
N ILE A 53 19.60 -0.43 7.96
CA ILE A 53 20.92 -0.79 7.39
C ILE A 53 20.89 -0.76 5.85
N ARG A 54 19.72 -0.97 5.24
CA ARG A 54 19.46 -0.84 3.79
C ARG A 54 18.11 -0.18 3.58
N GLU A 55 18.01 0.73 2.62
CA GLU A 55 16.75 1.32 2.19
C GLU A 55 15.83 0.23 1.63
N THR A 56 14.76 -0.09 2.36
CA THR A 56 13.79 -1.11 1.96
C THR A 56 12.39 -0.53 1.95
N TRP A 57 11.63 -0.87 0.91
CA TRP A 57 10.21 -0.53 0.81
C TRP A 57 9.38 -1.66 1.40
N LYS A 58 8.75 -1.41 2.54
CA LYS A 58 7.85 -2.36 3.21
C LYS A 58 6.40 -2.04 2.89
N VAL A 59 5.65 -3.01 2.37
CA VAL A 59 4.21 -2.85 2.17
C VAL A 59 3.53 -2.79 3.53
N ILE A 60 2.69 -1.77 3.74
CA ILE A 60 1.96 -1.54 5.00
C ILE A 60 0.44 -1.60 4.83
N ALA A 61 -0.05 -1.55 3.60
CA ALA A 61 -1.44 -1.70 3.24
C ALA A 61 -1.53 -2.20 1.80
N GLU A 62 -2.50 -3.04 1.50
CA GLU A 62 -2.78 -3.58 0.16
C GLU A 62 -4.29 -3.73 -0.03
N CYS A 63 -4.73 -3.52 -1.26
CA CYS A 63 -6.11 -3.71 -1.71
C CYS A 63 -6.09 -4.30 -3.13
N GLY A 64 -7.10 -5.13 -3.42
CA GLY A 64 -7.18 -5.89 -4.66
C GLY A 64 -6.30 -7.13 -4.67
N ASP A 65 -6.37 -7.88 -5.78
CA ASP A 65 -5.61 -9.12 -5.94
C ASP A 65 -4.29 -8.85 -6.65
N TRP A 66 -3.19 -8.88 -5.88
CA TRP A 66 -1.83 -8.72 -6.40
C TRP A 66 -1.22 -10.05 -6.90
N GLY A 67 -2.00 -11.13 -7.02
CA GLY A 67 -1.52 -12.44 -7.45
C GLY A 67 -0.49 -13.04 -6.49
N GLY A 68 -0.88 -13.23 -5.23
CA GLY A 68 0.02 -13.60 -4.13
C GLY A 68 0.95 -14.78 -4.42
N ASP A 69 2.26 -14.51 -4.45
CA ASP A 69 3.24 -15.45 -3.88
C ASP A 69 3.07 -15.35 -2.35
N GLY A 70 2.55 -16.43 -1.76
CA GLY A 70 2.05 -16.50 -0.39
C GLY A 70 3.10 -16.25 0.70
N ARG A 71 3.54 -15.01 0.86
CA ARG A 71 4.19 -14.54 2.09
C ARG A 71 3.17 -13.88 2.99
N GLU A 72 2.50 -14.76 3.73
CA GLU A 72 2.02 -14.56 5.09
C GLU A 72 1.26 -13.24 5.31
N SER A 73 -0.06 -13.34 5.12
CA SER A 73 -1.07 -12.42 5.59
C SER A 73 -0.98 -12.25 7.11
N TYR A 74 -0.07 -11.41 7.61
CA TYR A 74 -0.21 -10.87 8.97
C TYR A 74 -1.14 -9.66 8.91
N GLY A 75 -2.42 -9.91 9.14
CA GLY A 75 -3.33 -8.87 9.63
C GLY A 75 -4.42 -8.41 8.65
N VAL A 76 -5.52 -9.14 8.62
CA VAL A 76 -6.77 -8.54 9.09
C VAL A 76 -7.56 -9.65 9.80
N GLN A 77 -7.67 -9.56 11.13
CA GLN A 77 -8.74 -10.27 11.82
C GLN A 77 -10.01 -9.56 11.39
N SER A 78 -10.64 -10.06 10.33
CA SER A 78 -12.04 -9.77 10.04
C SER A 78 -12.83 -10.37 11.20
N THR A 79 -13.06 -9.59 12.26
CA THR A 79 -14.06 -9.95 13.27
C THR A 79 -15.44 -9.71 12.65
N LYS A 80 -15.80 -10.54 11.69
CA LYS A 80 -17.18 -10.94 11.50
C LYS A 80 -17.29 -12.37 12.00
N ALA A 81 -17.71 -12.50 13.25
CA ALA A 81 -18.36 -13.73 13.70
C ALA A 81 -19.89 -13.49 13.65
N PRO A 82 -20.65 -14.48 13.15
CA PRO A 82 -22.09 -14.40 12.87
C PRO A 82 -22.97 -14.77 14.08
N GLN A 83 -24.26 -14.47 13.90
CA GLN A 83 -25.48 -14.89 14.63
C GLN A 83 -25.89 -14.03 15.83
#